data_AF-A0A6L6B4B7-F1
#
_entry.id   AF-A0A6L6B4B7-F1
#
_cell.length_a   1.000
_cell.length_b   1.000
_cell.length_c   1.000
_cell.angle_alpha   90.00
_cell.angle_beta   90.00
_cell.angle_gamma   90.00
#
_symmetry.space_group_name_H-M   'P 1'
#
loop_
_entity.id
_entity.type
_entity.pdbx_description
1 polymer ?
#
loop_
_entity_poly.entity_id
_entity_poly.type
_entity_poly.pdbx_seq_one_letter_code
_entity_poly.pdbx_strand_id
1 'polypeptide(L)'
;MDRDRGKRGAASVAAAIAMSFTFATVTSSVADQNPIPAPTYAMDPYKVAMEQFKRDRNTYENAMRDRAFKLREINFTFKIAIDKANSDSRNALATAMNPLQKSTIASNRRNAINQAINLRDSSIAALGPMPVPPIEPVRQQMKMGPNKAKSKDRR
;
A
#
# COMPACT_ATOMS: atom_id res chain seq x y z
N MET A 1 -53.18 -32.13 30.49
CA MET A 1 -53.18 -31.36 29.23
C MET A 1 -51.98 -30.41 29.32
N ASP A 2 -50.72 -30.80 29.06
CA ASP A 2 -50.17 -31.58 27.94
C ASP A 2 -50.64 -30.97 26.61
N ARG A 3 -49.82 -30.39 25.72
CA ARG A 3 -48.42 -30.54 25.28
C ARG A 3 -48.00 -29.16 24.65
N ASP A 4 -46.79 -28.77 24.28
CA ASP A 4 -45.57 -29.48 23.95
C ASP A 4 -44.41 -28.45 23.98
N ARG A 5 -43.44 -28.66 24.87
CA ARG A 5 -42.10 -28.08 24.77
C ARG A 5 -41.20 -29.23 24.32
N GLY A 6 -40.91 -29.33 23.02
CA GLY A 6 -39.76 -30.10 22.54
C GLY A 6 -38.50 -29.33 22.94
N LYS A 7 -37.65 -29.75 23.88
CA LYS A 7 -36.81 -30.97 23.91
C LYS A 7 -36.15 -31.20 22.55
N ARG A 8 -34.86 -31.47 22.40
CA ARG A 8 -33.66 -31.60 23.25
C ARG A 8 -32.61 -32.17 22.28
N GLY A 9 -31.33 -31.93 22.51
CA GLY A 9 -30.22 -32.61 21.81
C GLY A 9 -29.15 -31.59 21.49
N ALA A 10 -28.12 -31.33 22.30
CA ALA A 10 -27.15 -32.24 22.91
C ALA A 10 -26.40 -33.08 21.86
N ALA A 11 -25.21 -32.61 21.47
CA ALA A 11 -23.98 -33.36 21.15
C ALA A 11 -23.03 -32.35 20.47
N SER A 12 -22.02 -31.84 21.16
CA SER A 12 -20.72 -32.50 21.43
C SER A 12 -19.89 -32.73 20.16
N VAL A 13 -18.77 -32.01 20.13
CA VAL A 13 -17.44 -32.50 19.73
C VAL A 13 -17.32 -33.08 18.31
N ALA A 14 -16.62 -32.35 17.44
CA ALA A 14 -15.38 -32.87 16.85
C ALA A 14 -14.76 -31.84 15.92
N ALA A 15 -13.50 -31.52 16.20
CA ALA A 15 -12.59 -30.91 15.26
C ALA A 15 -12.37 -31.85 14.07
N ALA A 16 -12.35 -31.30 12.86
CA ALA A 16 -11.62 -31.88 11.74
C ALA A 16 -11.17 -30.74 10.82
N ILE A 17 -9.97 -30.23 11.07
CA ILE A 17 -9.18 -29.48 10.09
C ILE A 17 -8.80 -30.50 9.02
N ALA A 18 -9.50 -30.50 7.90
CA ALA A 18 -9.06 -31.24 6.71
C ALA A 18 -7.97 -30.42 6.02
N MET A 19 -6.71 -30.61 6.46
CA MET A 19 -5.54 -30.30 5.63
C MET A 19 -5.48 -31.32 4.50
N SER A 20 -6.06 -30.96 3.36
CA SER A 20 -5.89 -31.73 2.12
C SER A 20 -4.46 -31.52 1.62
N PHE A 21 -3.55 -32.40 2.03
CA PHE A 21 -2.20 -32.52 1.47
C PHE A 21 -2.30 -33.37 0.19
N THR A 22 -2.62 -32.74 -0.93
CA THR A 22 -2.61 -33.42 -2.24
C THR A 22 -1.16 -33.52 -2.73
N PHE A 23 -0.59 -34.72 -2.63
CA PHE A 23 0.63 -35.11 -3.34
C PHE A 23 0.34 -35.11 -4.84
N ALA A 24 0.81 -34.09 -5.56
CA ALA A 24 0.89 -34.14 -7.01
C ALA A 24 2.22 -34.81 -7.40
N THR A 25 2.08 -35.89 -8.17
CA THR A 25 3.17 -36.69 -8.73
C THR A 25 4.11 -35.82 -9.57
N VAL A 26 5.42 -35.99 -9.35
CA VAL A 26 6.45 -35.41 -10.22
C VAL A 26 6.46 -36.17 -11.55
N THR A 27 5.84 -35.61 -12.58
CA THR A 27 6.15 -36.00 -13.95
C THR A 27 7.50 -35.37 -14.29
N SER A 28 8.51 -36.21 -14.51
CA SER A 28 9.76 -35.76 -15.10
C SER A 28 9.47 -35.41 -16.56
N SER A 29 9.41 -34.13 -16.88
CA SER A 29 9.45 -33.67 -18.27
C SER A 29 10.90 -33.79 -18.76
N VAL A 30 11.14 -34.77 -19.63
CA VAL A 30 12.32 -34.75 -20.50
C VAL A 30 12.15 -33.56 -21.44
N ALA A 31 12.94 -32.50 -21.20
CA ALA A 31 13.05 -31.41 -22.14
C ALA A 31 13.71 -31.95 -23.41
N ASP A 32 12.90 -32.17 -24.45
CA ASP A 32 13.38 -32.33 -25.81
C ASP A 32 14.18 -31.07 -26.15
N GLN A 33 15.51 -31.19 -26.20
CA GLN A 33 16.40 -30.11 -26.63
C GLN A 33 16.29 -29.99 -28.14
N ASN A 34 15.16 -29.46 -28.59
CA ASN A 34 15.08 -28.90 -29.92
C ASN A 34 15.76 -27.51 -29.83
N PRO A 35 16.91 -27.27 -30.49
CA PRO A 35 17.54 -25.96 -30.49
C PRO A 35 16.63 -25.01 -31.28
N ILE A 36 15.71 -24.36 -30.57
CA ILE A 36 14.93 -23.24 -31.11
C ILE A 36 15.97 -22.18 -31.52
N PRO A 37 16.01 -21.75 -32.79
CA PRO A 37 16.92 -20.68 -33.19
C PRO A 37 16.67 -19.49 -32.29
N ALA A 38 17.73 -19.04 -31.60
CA ALA A 38 17.68 -17.90 -30.71
C ALA A 38 17.01 -16.72 -31.44
N PRO A 39 16.00 -16.05 -30.85
CA PRO A 39 15.37 -14.92 -31.52
C PRO A 39 16.44 -13.83 -31.74
N THR A 40 16.83 -13.64 -32.99
CA THR A 40 17.84 -12.67 -33.46
C THR A 40 17.38 -11.21 -33.41
N TYR A 41 16.49 -10.89 -32.47
CA TYR A 41 16.05 -9.53 -32.17
C TYR A 41 16.02 -9.32 -30.65
N ALA A 42 17.12 -9.62 -29.98
CA ALA A 42 17.31 -9.14 -28.61
C ALA A 42 17.39 -7.61 -28.65
N MET A 43 16.26 -6.94 -28.40
CA MET A 43 16.23 -5.50 -28.16
C MET A 43 17.27 -5.16 -27.09
N ASP A 44 18.10 -4.15 -27.35
CA ASP A 44 19.14 -3.68 -26.42
C ASP A 44 18.50 -3.51 -25.03
N PRO A 45 18.92 -4.30 -24.02
CA PRO A 45 18.29 -4.30 -22.70
C PRO A 45 18.31 -2.91 -22.05
N TYR A 46 19.31 -2.08 -22.40
CA TYR A 46 19.35 -0.69 -21.99
C TYR A 46 18.20 0.15 -22.58
N LYS A 47 17.88 -0.02 -23.86
CA LYS A 47 16.77 0.70 -24.51
C LYS A 47 15.44 0.32 -23.89
N VAL A 48 15.23 -0.96 -23.59
CA VAL A 48 14.03 -1.44 -22.91
C VAL A 48 13.92 -0.83 -21.50
N ALA A 49 15.01 -0.85 -20.73
CA ALA A 49 15.05 -0.25 -19.40
C ALA A 49 14.80 1.28 -19.44
N MET A 50 15.29 1.97 -20.46
CA MET A 50 15.08 3.41 -20.64
C MET A 50 13.62 3.76 -20.96
N GLU A 51 12.95 2.98 -21.81
CA GLU A 51 11.51 3.16 -22.08
C GLU A 51 10.64 2.84 -20.85
N GLN A 52 11.06 1.89 -20.01
CA GLN A 52 10.42 1.66 -18.71
C GLN A 52 10.61 2.86 -17.77
N PHE A 53 11.84 3.38 -17.66
CA PHE A 53 12.15 4.56 -16.84
C PHE A 53 11.30 5.78 -17.23
N LYS A 54 11.10 6.05 -18.53
CA LYS A 54 10.22 7.14 -18.99
C LYS A 54 8.77 6.96 -18.52
N ARG A 55 8.24 5.73 -18.59
CA ARG A 55 6.88 5.41 -18.11
C ARG A 55 6.77 5.55 -16.59
N ASP A 56 7.77 5.07 -15.86
CA ASP A 56 7.80 5.17 -14.40
C ASP A 56 7.91 6.63 -13.96
N ARG A 57 8.64 7.47 -14.71
CA ARG A 57 8.74 8.91 -14.44
C ARG A 57 7.39 9.61 -14.55
N ASN A 58 6.64 9.34 -15.62
CA ASN A 58 5.30 9.90 -15.78
C ASN A 58 4.37 9.43 -14.66
N THR A 59 4.45 8.16 -14.29
CA THR A 59 3.68 7.58 -13.17
C THR A 59 4.03 8.26 -11.85
N TYR A 60 5.32 8.47 -11.57
CA TYR A 60 5.80 9.19 -10.39
C TYR A 60 5.28 10.63 -10.34
N GLU A 61 5.37 11.38 -11.44
CA GLU A 61 4.88 12.76 -11.50
C GLU A 61 3.36 12.83 -11.23
N ASN A 62 2.58 11.91 -11.81
CA ASN A 62 1.15 11.84 -11.58
C ASN A 62 0.83 11.47 -10.12
N ALA A 63 1.53 10.49 -9.55
CA ALA A 63 1.39 10.10 -8.14
C ALA A 63 1.73 11.27 -7.20
N MET A 64 2.75 12.07 -7.51
CA MET A 64 3.12 13.26 -6.74
C MET A 64 2.03 14.34 -6.79
N ARG A 65 1.46 14.61 -7.98
CA ARG A 65 0.35 15.56 -8.13
C ARG A 65 -0.90 15.12 -7.37
N ASP A 66 -1.27 13.85 -7.50
CA ASP A 66 -2.42 13.25 -6.80
C ASP A 66 -2.25 13.33 -5.28
N ARG A 67 -1.06 12.95 -4.77
CA ARG A 67 -0.75 13.07 -3.35
C ARG A 67 -0.85 14.51 -2.84
N ALA A 68 -0.33 15.49 -3.60
CA ALA A 68 -0.41 16.90 -3.24
C ALA A 68 -1.85 17.40 -3.19
N PHE A 69 -2.68 17.00 -4.16
CA PHE A 69 -4.11 17.31 -4.18
C PHE A 69 -4.82 16.75 -2.94
N LYS A 70 -4.63 15.46 -2.64
CA LYS A 70 -5.25 14.81 -1.48
C LYS A 70 -4.81 15.44 -0.15
N LEU A 71 -3.54 15.82 -0.01
CA LEU A 71 -3.06 16.54 1.18
C LEU A 71 -3.76 17.90 1.36
N ARG A 72 -3.98 18.63 0.27
CA ARG A 72 -4.71 19.90 0.32
C ARG A 72 -6.15 19.66 0.77
N GLU A 73 -6.82 18.66 0.23
CA GLU A 73 -8.19 18.29 0.61
C GLU A 73 -8.28 17.89 2.09
N ILE A 74 -7.38 17.04 2.57
CA ILE A 74 -7.32 16.64 3.99
C ILE A 74 -7.17 17.85 4.91
N ASN A 75 -6.25 18.77 4.59
CA ASN A 75 -6.03 19.96 5.40
C ASN A 75 -7.23 20.92 5.35
N PHE A 76 -7.90 21.03 4.21
CA PHE A 76 -9.12 21.84 4.05
C PHE A 76 -10.26 21.29 4.91
N THR A 77 -10.52 19.99 4.84
CA THR A 77 -11.53 19.31 5.66
C THR A 77 -11.24 19.43 7.15
N PHE A 78 -9.97 19.27 7.55
CA PHE A 78 -9.55 19.47 8.93
C PHE A 78 -9.86 20.89 9.42
N LYS A 79 -9.52 21.92 8.62
CA LYS A 79 -9.83 23.31 8.95
C LYS A 79 -11.33 23.51 9.15
N ILE A 80 -12.16 23.03 8.22
CA ILE A 80 -13.62 23.11 8.33
C ILE A 80 -14.12 22.46 9.63
N ALA A 81 -13.59 21.28 9.98
CA ALA A 81 -13.99 20.59 11.19
C ALA A 81 -13.67 21.39 12.47
N ILE A 82 -12.51 22.03 12.52
CA ILE A 82 -12.10 22.90 13.63
C ILE A 82 -12.99 24.15 13.69
N ASP A 83 -13.21 24.82 12.56
CA ASP A 83 -14.06 26.01 12.48
C ASP A 83 -15.50 25.68 12.92
N LYS A 84 -16.02 24.52 12.49
CA LYS A 84 -17.33 24.00 12.91
C LYS A 84 -17.37 23.72 14.41
N ALA A 85 -16.40 23.00 14.98
CA ALA A 85 -16.37 22.70 16.41
C ALA A 85 -16.35 23.97 17.27
N ASN A 86 -15.61 25.00 16.84
CA ASN A 86 -15.58 26.29 17.51
C ASN A 86 -16.90 27.07 17.35
N SER A 87 -17.50 27.04 16.16
CA SER A 87 -18.80 27.66 15.90
C SER A 87 -19.91 27.03 16.74
N ASP A 88 -19.99 25.70 16.74
CA ASP A 88 -20.96 24.92 17.52
C ASP A 88 -20.80 25.22 19.02
N SER A 89 -19.56 25.25 19.52
CA SER A 89 -19.29 25.59 20.92
C SER A 89 -19.72 27.00 21.28
N ARG A 90 -19.46 27.99 20.41
CA ARG A 90 -19.90 29.37 20.63
C ARG A 90 -21.42 29.47 20.67
N ASN A 91 -22.10 28.85 19.72
CA ASN A 91 -23.56 28.86 19.62
C ASN A 91 -24.19 28.17 20.84
N ALA A 92 -23.64 27.04 21.28
CA ALA A 92 -24.12 26.35 22.47
C ALA A 92 -23.85 27.13 23.77
N LEU A 93 -22.72 27.83 23.88
CA LEU A 93 -22.43 28.67 25.03
C LEU A 93 -23.36 29.88 25.14
N ALA A 94 -23.87 30.39 24.02
CA ALA A 94 -24.80 31.52 24.00
C ALA A 94 -26.13 31.21 24.72
N THR A 95 -26.52 29.94 24.80
CA THR A 95 -27.76 29.50 25.46
C THR A 95 -27.51 28.76 26.78
N ALA A 96 -26.24 28.55 27.17
CA ALA A 96 -25.87 27.82 28.37
C ALA A 96 -26.03 28.69 29.64
N MET A 97 -26.92 28.28 30.55
CA MET A 97 -27.28 29.05 31.75
C MET A 97 -26.53 28.60 33.01
N ASN A 98 -26.02 27.36 33.04
CA ASN A 98 -25.40 26.80 34.24
C ASN A 98 -23.98 26.27 34.01
N PRO A 99 -23.16 26.10 35.08
CA PRO A 99 -21.77 25.66 34.96
C PRO A 99 -21.62 24.25 34.36
N LEU A 100 -22.56 23.35 34.66
CA LEU A 100 -22.54 21.98 34.16
C LEU A 100 -22.67 21.96 32.63
N GLN A 101 -23.62 22.70 32.05
CA GLN A 101 -23.77 22.85 30.60
C GLN A 101 -22.50 23.39 29.95
N LYS A 102 -21.88 24.41 30.54
CA LYS A 102 -20.62 24.99 30.02
C LYS A 102 -19.49 23.97 30.01
N SER A 103 -19.36 23.16 31.07
CA SER A 103 -18.39 22.06 31.14
C SER A 103 -18.62 21.01 30.05
N THR A 104 -19.88 20.59 29.86
CA THR A 104 -20.26 19.65 28.79
C THR A 104 -19.94 20.19 27.40
N ILE A 105 -20.23 21.47 27.13
CA ILE A 105 -19.92 22.11 25.84
C ILE A 105 -18.40 22.14 25.61
N ALA A 106 -17.61 22.48 26.63
CA ALA A 106 -16.15 22.48 26.54
C ALA A 106 -15.59 21.07 26.26
N SER A 107 -16.14 20.06 26.93
CA SER A 107 -15.81 18.65 26.69
C SER A 107 -16.16 18.22 25.27
N ASN A 108 -17.36 18.55 24.79
CA ASN A 108 -17.82 18.24 23.43
C ASN A 108 -16.92 18.89 22.37
N ARG A 109 -16.53 20.16 22.56
CA ARG A 109 -15.59 20.84 21.66
C ARG A 109 -14.25 20.12 21.61
N ARG A 110 -13.68 19.77 22.77
CA ARG A 110 -12.41 19.04 22.85
C ARG A 110 -12.51 17.67 22.16
N ASN A 111 -13.62 16.95 22.36
CA ASN A 111 -13.85 15.67 21.72
C ASN A 111 -13.97 15.79 20.19
N ALA A 112 -14.70 16.79 19.69
CA ALA A 112 -14.81 17.05 18.25
C ALA A 112 -13.45 17.40 17.61
N ILE A 113 -12.63 18.21 18.30
CA ILE A 113 -11.27 18.53 17.84
C ILE A 113 -10.39 17.27 17.81
N ASN A 114 -10.43 16.45 18.87
CA ASN A 114 -9.67 15.20 18.91
C ASN A 114 -10.09 14.23 17.79
N GLN A 115 -11.39 14.14 17.50
CA GLN A 115 -11.88 13.35 16.37
C GLN A 115 -11.35 13.88 15.03
N ALA A 116 -11.34 15.20 14.83
CA ALA A 116 -10.79 15.82 13.63
C ALA A 116 -9.29 15.56 13.47
N ILE A 117 -8.52 15.58 14.57
CA ILE A 117 -7.09 15.24 14.56
C ILE A 117 -6.90 13.77 14.16
N ASN A 118 -7.59 12.85 14.83
CA ASN A 118 -7.49 11.42 14.53
C ASN A 118 -7.86 11.11 13.07
N LEU A 119 -8.91 11.74 12.55
CA LEU A 119 -9.33 11.58 11.16
C LEU A 119 -8.29 12.15 10.18
N ARG A 120 -7.68 13.30 10.50
CA ARG A 120 -6.61 13.87 9.68
C ARG A 120 -5.41 12.92 9.64
N ASP A 121 -4.99 12.40 10.78
CA ASP A 121 -3.82 11.53 10.88
C ASP A 121 -4.08 10.19 10.17
N SER A 122 -5.27 9.60 10.33
CA SER A 122 -5.66 8.39 9.59
C SER A 122 -5.72 8.64 8.08
N SER A 123 -6.20 9.81 7.66
CA SER A 123 -6.28 10.19 6.24
C SER A 123 -4.89 10.39 5.63
N ILE A 124 -3.96 11.01 6.38
CA ILE A 124 -2.57 11.15 5.95
C ILE A 124 -1.88 9.78 5.88
N ALA A 125 -2.12 8.90 6.85
CA ALA A 125 -1.62 7.54 6.81
C ALA A 125 -2.15 6.75 5.61
N ALA A 126 -3.42 6.96 5.24
CA ALA A 126 -4.04 6.34 4.07
C ALA A 126 -3.46 6.79 2.72
N LEU A 127 -2.74 7.93 2.67
CA LEU A 127 -1.98 8.32 1.47
C LEU A 127 -0.80 7.40 1.19
N GLY A 128 -0.39 6.60 2.17
CA GLY A 128 0.75 5.72 2.06
C GLY A 128 2.10 6.46 2.01
N PRO A 129 3.18 5.71 1.73
CA PRO A 129 4.52 6.26 1.66
C PRO A 129 4.65 7.27 0.51
N MET A 130 5.68 8.11 0.60
CA MET A 130 6.00 9.05 -0.48
C MET A 130 6.34 8.28 -1.76
N PRO A 131 5.82 8.69 -2.94
CA PRO A 131 6.24 8.13 -4.22
C PRO A 131 7.77 8.21 -4.34
N VAL A 132 8.39 7.14 -4.82
CA VAL A 132 9.85 7.07 -4.98
C VAL A 132 10.19 7.45 -6.42
N PRO A 133 11.18 8.36 -6.64
CA PRO A 133 11.61 8.70 -7.99
C PRO A 133 12.21 7.47 -8.68
N PRO A 134 11.89 7.22 -9.96
CA PRO A 134 12.51 6.14 -10.72
C PRO A 134 14.02 6.37 -10.87
N ILE A 135 14.78 5.28 -10.89
CA ILE A 135 16.24 5.32 -11.07
C ILE A 135 16.56 5.16 -12.55
N GLU A 136 17.39 6.05 -13.08
CA GLU A 136 17.81 5.98 -14.48
C GLU A 136 18.72 4.75 -14.73
N PRO A 137 18.47 3.96 -15.77
CA PRO A 137 19.33 2.83 -16.10
C PRO A 137 20.75 3.27 -16.48
N VAL A 138 21.76 2.59 -15.97
CA VAL A 138 23.17 2.84 -16.33
C VAL A 138 23.57 1.95 -17.51
N ARG A 139 24.21 2.52 -18.55
CA ARG A 139 24.84 1.72 -19.60
C ARG A 139 26.02 0.95 -19.01
N GLN A 140 25.94 -0.37 -19.00
CA GLN A 140 27.11 -1.19 -18.66
C GLN A 140 28.11 -1.10 -19.82
N GLN A 141 29.19 -0.34 -19.64
CA GLN A 141 30.34 -0.42 -20.53
C GLN A 141 31.00 -1.79 -20.28
N MET A 142 30.91 -2.69 -21.25
CA MET A 142 31.61 -3.98 -21.19
C MET A 142 33.11 -3.71 -20.96
N LYS A 143 33.63 -4.11 -19.80
CA LYS A 143 35.07 -4.08 -19.55
C LYS A 143 35.72 -5.11 -20.48
N MET A 144 36.33 -4.66 -21.58
CA MET A 144 37.27 -5.47 -22.36
C MET A 144 38.42 -5.85 -21.42
N GLY A 145 38.49 -7.11 -21.01
CA GLY A 145 39.56 -7.64 -20.18
C GLY A 145 40.90 -7.63 -20.95
N PRO A 146 42.04 -7.43 -20.28
CA PRO A 146 43.34 -7.52 -20.93
C PRO A 146 43.63 -8.98 -21.27
N ASN A 147 43.70 -9.31 -22.57
CA ASN A 147 44.19 -10.62 -23.02
C ASN A 147 45.67 -10.79 -22.59
N LYS A 148 45.88 -11.65 -21.60
CA LYS A 148 47.11 -12.44 -21.35
C LYS A 148 47.52 -13.17 -22.65
N ALA A 149 48.75 -13.60 -22.93
CA ALA A 149 49.98 -13.77 -22.17
C ALA A 149 51.17 -13.89 -23.14
N LYS A 150 52.36 -13.65 -22.58
CA LYS A 150 53.70 -13.86 -23.13
C LYS A 150 53.86 -15.18 -23.91
N SER A 151 54.36 -15.11 -25.14
CA SER A 151 55.23 -16.15 -25.69
C SER A 151 56.68 -15.67 -25.58
N LYS A 152 57.42 -16.22 -24.62
CA LYS A 152 58.88 -16.19 -24.68
C LYS A 152 59.34 -17.65 -24.73
N ASP A 153 59.57 -18.05 -25.97
CA ASP A 153 60.06 -19.35 -26.39
C ASP A 153 61.40 -19.66 -25.72
N ARG A 154 61.55 -20.90 -25.25
CA ARG A 154 62.80 -21.45 -24.73
C ARG A 154 63.49 -22.15 -25.89
N ARG A 155 64.67 -21.70 -26.28
CA ARG A 155 65.72 -22.52 -26.91
C ARG A 155 67.07 -21.86 -26.71
#